data_AF-A0A353Z953-F1
#
_entry.id   AF-A0A353Z953-F1
#
_cell.length_a   1.000
_cell.length_b   1.000
_cell.length_c   1.000
_cell.angle_alpha   90.00
_cell.angle_beta   90.00
_cell.angle_gamma   90.00
#
_symmetry.space_group_name_H-M   'P 1'
#
loop_
_entity.id
_entity.type
_entity.pdbx_description
1 polymer ?
#
loop_
_entity_poly.entity_id
_entity_poly.type
_entity_poly.pdbx_seq_one_letter_code
_entity_poly.pdbx_strand_id
1 'polypeptide(L)'
;APLLDHRRYVESIVAGITVPAHPDFRCAVTMNEDESTFEVPDYIQSRLQPTLTVGYPNRQDELAILRYHLPFAADGMLNLTVEFLQAAHGLKLDFSTRDGLSILRYALKRMAQDPKNPLAPDEAWRESVVRCLGEEALNLKELAQRKLRTLGGSAVPMGLGDFFFNPDDPLHPDQFEDDEFEDDEFDEDDEDDEEQA
;
A
#
# COMPACT_ATOMS: atom_id res chain seq x y z
N ALA A 1 -6.78 -23.91 -19.64
CA ALA A 1 -5.47 -24.57 -19.41
C ALA A 1 -5.66 -26.01 -18.91
N PRO A 2 -5.40 -27.05 -19.73
CA PRO A 2 -5.55 -28.46 -19.33
C PRO A 2 -4.58 -28.89 -18.21
N LEU A 3 -3.46 -28.17 -18.07
CA LEU A 3 -2.45 -28.40 -17.05
C LEU A 3 -2.97 -28.21 -15.61
N LEU A 4 -3.84 -27.21 -15.41
CA LEU A 4 -4.36 -26.80 -14.10
C LEU A 4 -5.66 -27.53 -13.71
N ASP A 5 -6.08 -28.51 -14.49
CA ASP A 5 -7.32 -29.27 -14.31
C ASP A 5 -6.98 -30.77 -14.19
N HIS A 6 -7.98 -31.63 -13.97
CA HIS A 6 -7.84 -33.09 -13.83
C HIS A 6 -7.08 -33.76 -14.97
N ARG A 7 -7.05 -33.12 -16.15
CA ARG A 7 -6.34 -33.56 -17.35
C ARG A 7 -4.82 -33.58 -17.22
N ARG A 8 -4.22 -32.62 -16.48
CA ARG A 8 -2.78 -32.57 -16.16
C ARG A 8 -1.83 -32.77 -17.35
N TYR A 9 -2.01 -32.03 -18.45
CA TYR A 9 -1.08 -32.03 -19.58
C TYR A 9 -0.94 -30.65 -20.23
N VAL A 10 0.13 -30.47 -21.00
CA VAL A 10 0.29 -29.34 -21.93
C VAL A 10 0.27 -29.90 -23.35
N GLU A 11 -0.39 -29.18 -24.24
CA GLU A 11 -0.50 -29.54 -25.65
C GLU A 11 -0.07 -28.35 -26.51
N SER A 12 0.72 -28.62 -27.53
CA SER A 12 1.05 -27.65 -28.58
C SER A 12 0.44 -28.13 -29.89
N ILE A 13 -0.58 -27.42 -30.36
CA ILE A 13 -1.27 -27.72 -31.63
C ILE A 13 -0.30 -27.55 -32.81
N VAL A 14 0.54 -26.52 -32.77
CA VAL A 14 1.52 -26.21 -33.84
C VAL A 14 2.57 -27.32 -33.97
N ALA A 15 3.02 -27.86 -32.84
CA ALA A 15 4.03 -28.92 -32.84
C ALA A 15 3.42 -30.34 -32.90
N GLY A 16 2.11 -30.49 -32.66
CA GLY A 16 1.45 -31.80 -32.56
C GLY A 16 1.94 -32.63 -31.36
N ILE A 17 2.44 -31.99 -30.30
CA ILE A 17 3.04 -32.67 -29.14
C ILE A 17 2.14 -32.47 -27.92
N THR A 18 1.91 -33.56 -27.18
CA THR A 18 1.31 -33.55 -25.85
C THR A 18 2.31 -34.02 -24.82
N VAL A 19 2.47 -33.25 -23.74
CA VAL A 19 3.36 -33.58 -22.62
C VAL A 19 2.52 -33.73 -21.36
N PRO A 20 2.42 -34.93 -20.78
CA PRO A 20 1.74 -35.13 -19.50
C PRO A 20 2.55 -34.50 -18.36
N ALA A 21 1.86 -33.92 -17.38
CA ALA A 21 2.49 -33.38 -16.19
C ALA A 21 2.89 -34.51 -15.23
N HIS A 22 3.95 -34.28 -14.47
CA HIS A 22 4.42 -35.22 -13.45
C HIS A 22 3.34 -35.47 -12.37
N PRO A 23 3.19 -36.70 -11.82
CA PRO A 23 2.21 -36.99 -10.77
C PRO A 23 2.28 -36.06 -9.55
N ASP A 24 3.47 -35.58 -9.18
CA ASP A 24 3.70 -34.66 -8.05
C ASP A 24 3.76 -33.18 -8.44
N PHE A 25 3.46 -32.83 -9.69
CA PHE A 25 3.45 -31.42 -10.11
C PHE A 25 2.42 -30.61 -9.32
N ARG A 26 2.88 -29.50 -8.72
CA ARG A 26 2.07 -28.49 -8.02
C ARG A 26 2.33 -27.12 -8.65
N CYS A 27 1.31 -26.29 -8.71
CA CYS A 27 1.40 -24.91 -9.18
C CYS A 27 0.87 -23.99 -8.07
N ALA A 28 1.66 -22.99 -7.70
CA ALA A 28 1.25 -21.91 -6.82
C ALA A 28 1.37 -20.61 -7.60
N VAL A 29 0.29 -19.82 -7.62
CA VAL A 29 0.21 -18.53 -8.30
C VAL A 29 -0.08 -17.48 -7.24
N THR A 30 0.63 -16.36 -7.32
CA THR A 30 0.41 -15.18 -6.48
C THR A 30 -0.09 -14.05 -7.34
N MET A 31 -1.06 -13.30 -6.84
CA MET A 31 -1.58 -12.10 -7.47
C MET A 31 -1.47 -10.95 -6.47
N ASN A 32 -0.91 -9.83 -6.90
CA ASN A 32 -0.97 -8.60 -6.10
C ASN A 32 -2.34 -7.96 -6.33
N GLU A 33 -2.87 -7.25 -5.33
CA GLU A 33 -4.19 -6.59 -5.41
C GLU A 33 -4.12 -5.19 -6.04
N ASP A 34 -2.95 -4.77 -6.51
CA ASP A 34 -2.72 -3.41 -7.00
C ASP A 34 -3.35 -3.18 -8.38
N GLU A 35 -3.87 -1.95 -8.60
CA GLU A 35 -4.55 -1.48 -9.84
C GLU A 35 -3.70 -1.57 -11.12
N SER A 36 -2.41 -1.89 -10.99
CA SER A 36 -1.46 -2.01 -12.10
C SER A 36 -1.32 -3.43 -12.66
N THR A 37 -2.13 -4.38 -12.20
CA THR A 37 -2.07 -5.78 -12.65
C THR A 37 -3.15 -6.11 -13.69
N PHE A 38 -2.76 -6.88 -14.71
CA PHE A 38 -3.71 -7.43 -15.68
C PHE A 38 -4.58 -8.47 -14.98
N GLU A 39 -5.90 -8.28 -15.02
CA GLU A 39 -6.84 -9.27 -14.48
C GLU A 39 -6.71 -10.61 -15.20
N VAL A 40 -6.59 -11.68 -14.42
CA VAL A 40 -6.57 -13.04 -14.93
C VAL A 40 -7.99 -13.43 -15.34
N PRO A 41 -8.24 -13.96 -16.55
CA PRO A 41 -9.59 -14.36 -16.96
C PRO A 41 -10.23 -15.40 -16.03
N ASP A 42 -11.55 -15.33 -15.84
CA ASP A 42 -12.33 -16.19 -14.93
C ASP A 42 -12.12 -17.69 -15.15
N TYR A 43 -11.94 -18.11 -16.40
CA TYR A 43 -11.72 -19.52 -16.73
C TYR A 43 -10.36 -20.07 -16.26
N ILE A 44 -9.40 -19.18 -15.95
CA ILE A 44 -8.13 -19.51 -15.28
C ILE A 44 -8.32 -19.42 -13.76
N GLN A 45 -8.94 -18.36 -13.25
CA GLN A 45 -9.16 -18.18 -11.80
C GLN A 45 -9.95 -19.34 -11.18
N SER A 46 -11.01 -19.79 -11.86
CA SER A 46 -11.81 -20.95 -11.44
C SER A 46 -11.01 -22.25 -11.29
N ARG A 47 -9.83 -22.35 -11.93
CA ARG A 47 -8.93 -23.52 -11.86
C ARG A 47 -7.80 -23.35 -10.85
N LEU A 48 -7.64 -22.16 -10.27
CA LEU A 48 -6.61 -21.84 -9.29
C LEU A 48 -7.12 -21.93 -7.83
N GLN A 49 -8.34 -22.41 -7.62
CA GLN A 49 -8.90 -22.62 -6.29
C GLN A 49 -8.15 -23.75 -5.55
N PRO A 50 -7.88 -23.60 -4.23
CA PRO A 50 -8.37 -22.54 -3.35
C PRO A 50 -7.54 -21.25 -3.44
N THR A 51 -8.22 -20.10 -3.43
CA THR A 51 -7.57 -18.81 -3.23
C THR A 51 -7.31 -18.59 -1.73
N LEU A 52 -6.08 -18.24 -1.38
CA LEU A 52 -5.68 -17.92 0.00
C LEU A 52 -5.29 -16.45 0.07
N THR A 53 -6.04 -15.66 0.84
CA THR A 53 -5.67 -14.27 1.13
C THR A 53 -4.55 -14.27 2.17
N VAL A 54 -3.41 -13.68 1.82
CA VAL A 54 -2.27 -13.55 2.72
C VAL A 54 -2.27 -12.13 3.28
N GLY A 55 -2.70 -12.00 4.53
CA GLY A 55 -2.65 -10.72 5.26
C GLY A 55 -1.35 -10.51 6.02
N TYR A 56 -1.28 -9.38 6.74
CA TYR A 56 -0.18 -9.13 7.66
C TYR A 56 -0.25 -10.05 8.89
N PRO A 57 0.91 -10.52 9.38
CA PRO A 57 1.00 -11.30 10.60
C PRO A 57 0.54 -10.50 11.83
N ASN A 58 0.00 -11.20 12.83
CA ASN A 58 -0.31 -10.58 14.12
C ASN A 58 0.98 -10.24 14.89
N ARG A 59 0.86 -9.43 15.96
CA ARG A 59 1.99 -9.02 16.80
C ARG A 59 2.87 -10.18 17.29
N GLN A 60 2.27 -11.31 17.67
CA GLN A 60 3.01 -12.45 18.23
C GLN A 60 3.81 -13.17 17.13
N ASP A 61 3.18 -13.38 15.97
CA ASP A 61 3.80 -13.98 14.80
C ASP A 61 4.93 -13.10 14.24
N GLU A 62 4.74 -11.78 14.19
CA GLU A 62 5.80 -10.84 13.82
C GLU A 62 7.02 -10.92 14.73
N LEU A 63 6.78 -10.90 16.05
CA LEU A 63 7.85 -11.02 17.02
C LEU A 63 8.60 -12.35 16.85
N ALA A 64 7.88 -13.45 16.63
CA ALA A 64 8.46 -14.76 16.37
C ALA A 64 9.30 -14.78 15.08
N ILE A 65 8.80 -14.18 13.99
CA ILE A 65 9.51 -14.06 12.71
C ILE A 65 10.81 -13.28 12.88
N LEU A 66 10.77 -12.14 13.56
CA LEU A 66 11.94 -11.30 13.79
C LEU A 66 12.96 -11.99 14.71
N ARG A 67 12.50 -12.62 15.79
CA ARG A 67 13.34 -13.40 16.72
C ARG A 67 14.01 -14.58 16.03
N TYR A 68 13.30 -15.26 15.13
CA TYR A 68 13.86 -16.37 14.34
C TYR A 68 15.00 -15.90 13.43
N HIS A 69 14.85 -14.74 12.78
CA HIS A 69 15.86 -14.22 11.87
C HIS A 69 17.03 -13.49 12.57
N LEU A 70 16.78 -12.91 13.75
CA LEU A 70 17.77 -12.19 14.56
C LEU A 70 17.71 -12.65 16.02
N PRO A 71 18.21 -13.84 16.35
CA PRO A 71 18.13 -14.40 17.70
C PRO A 71 18.94 -13.62 18.74
N PHE A 72 19.92 -12.82 18.30
CA PHE A 72 20.80 -12.00 19.13
C PHE A 72 20.31 -10.55 19.30
N ALA A 73 19.19 -10.17 18.68
CA ALA A 73 18.62 -8.84 18.87
C ALA A 73 18.03 -8.72 20.28
N ALA A 74 18.25 -7.57 20.91
CA ALA A 74 17.68 -7.27 22.22
C ALA A 74 16.15 -7.21 22.17
N ASP A 75 15.48 -7.76 23.18
CA ASP A 75 14.01 -7.85 23.24
C ASP A 75 13.33 -6.48 23.15
N GLY A 76 13.94 -5.43 23.70
CA GLY A 76 13.43 -4.07 23.59
C GLY A 76 13.37 -3.59 22.14
N MET A 77 14.41 -3.84 21.35
CA MET A 77 14.49 -3.42 19.95
C MET A 77 13.54 -4.20 19.05
N LEU A 78 13.37 -5.50 19.33
CA LEU A 78 12.36 -6.34 18.68
C LEU A 78 10.96 -5.79 18.93
N ASN A 79 10.59 -5.52 20.19
CA ASN A 79 9.28 -5.00 20.53
C ASN A 79 9.01 -3.64 19.88
N LEU A 80 9.99 -2.74 19.90
CA LEU A 80 9.87 -1.41 19.29
C LEU A 80 9.64 -1.51 17.76
N THR A 81 10.33 -2.43 17.10
CA THR A 81 10.13 -2.68 15.66
C THR A 81 8.76 -3.28 15.37
N VAL A 82 8.27 -4.20 16.20
CA VAL A 82 6.91 -4.78 16.06
C VAL A 82 5.84 -3.72 16.29
N GLU A 83 6.00 -2.85 17.30
CA GLU A 83 5.05 -1.74 17.55
C GLU A 83 4.98 -0.79 16.35
N PHE A 84 6.11 -0.48 15.74
CA PHE A 84 6.17 0.30 14.50
C PHE A 84 5.41 -0.37 13.35
N LEU A 85 5.66 -1.67 13.11
CA LEU A 85 5.00 -2.42 12.03
C LEU A 85 3.48 -2.52 12.25
N GLN A 86 3.05 -2.84 13.46
CA GLN A 86 1.62 -2.91 13.80
C GLN A 86 0.93 -1.56 13.65
N ALA A 87 1.58 -0.46 14.05
CA ALA A 87 1.06 0.88 13.85
C ALA A 87 0.94 1.23 12.36
N ALA A 88 1.93 0.84 11.56
CA ALA A 88 1.90 1.00 10.11
C ALA A 88 0.75 0.23 9.44
N HIS A 89 0.54 -1.03 9.84
CA HIS A 89 -0.57 -1.85 9.32
C HIS A 89 -1.93 -1.28 9.69
N GLY A 90 -2.08 -0.77 10.92
CA GLY A 90 -3.29 -0.06 11.35
C GLY A 90 -3.59 1.18 10.50
N LEU A 91 -2.57 1.78 9.89
CA LEU A 91 -2.67 2.95 9.00
C LEU A 91 -2.71 2.57 7.50
N LYS A 92 -2.82 1.28 7.16
CA LYS A 92 -2.80 0.77 5.77
C LYS A 92 -1.55 1.20 4.97
N LEU A 93 -0.42 1.28 5.67
CA LEU A 93 0.88 1.51 5.06
C LEU A 93 1.50 0.17 4.66
N ASP A 94 2.17 0.13 3.51
CA ASP A 94 2.66 -1.11 2.90
C ASP A 94 4.00 -1.57 3.50
N PHE A 95 4.21 -1.32 4.79
CA PHE A 95 5.41 -1.76 5.49
C PHE A 95 5.31 -3.24 5.84
N SER A 96 6.37 -3.99 5.56
CA SER A 96 6.41 -5.44 5.73
C SER A 96 7.37 -5.85 6.86
N THR A 97 7.28 -7.10 7.30
CA THR A 97 8.25 -7.68 8.25
C THR A 97 9.69 -7.64 7.74
N ARG A 98 9.88 -7.61 6.41
CA ARG A 98 11.19 -7.46 5.77
C ARG A 98 11.79 -6.07 6.03
N ASP A 99 10.97 -5.04 6.12
CA ASP A 99 11.40 -3.68 6.44
C ASP A 99 11.85 -3.61 7.91
N GLY A 100 11.08 -4.21 8.82
CA GLY A 100 11.48 -4.37 10.22
C GLY A 100 12.82 -5.12 10.36
N LEU A 101 13.03 -6.17 9.56
CA LEU A 101 14.30 -6.90 9.56
C LEU A 101 15.46 -6.04 9.04
N SER A 102 15.21 -5.18 8.06
CA SER A 102 16.21 -4.28 7.48
C SER A 102 16.63 -3.21 8.49
N ILE A 103 15.65 -2.59 9.16
CA ILE A 103 15.82 -1.65 10.29
C ILE A 103 16.69 -2.30 11.37
N LEU A 104 16.30 -3.47 11.87
CA LEU A 104 17.02 -4.17 12.93
C LEU A 104 18.46 -4.54 12.53
N ARG A 105 18.66 -5.05 11.32
CA ARG A 105 20.02 -5.37 10.82
C ARG A 105 20.89 -4.12 10.75
N TYR A 106 20.33 -2.99 10.32
CA TYR A 106 21.06 -1.73 10.26
C TYR A 106 21.40 -1.24 11.67
N ALA A 107 20.43 -1.17 12.58
CA ALA A 107 20.65 -0.73 13.96
C ALA A 107 21.72 -1.56 14.67
N LEU A 108 21.67 -2.89 14.56
CA LEU A 108 22.68 -3.79 15.16
C LEU A 108 24.07 -3.58 14.56
N LYS A 109 24.17 -3.42 13.24
CA LYS A 109 25.45 -3.12 12.58
C LYS A 109 25.97 -1.75 13.02
N ARG A 110 25.10 -0.76 13.18
CA ARG A 110 25.45 0.59 13.60
C ARG A 110 26.01 0.60 15.03
N MET A 111 25.38 -0.13 15.95
CA MET A 111 25.88 -0.30 17.32
C MET A 111 27.22 -1.04 17.36
N ALA A 112 27.42 -2.01 16.47
CA ALA A 112 28.67 -2.78 16.41
C ALA A 112 29.87 -2.01 15.81
N GLN A 113 29.63 -0.87 15.14
CA GLN A 113 30.71 -0.08 14.52
C GLN A 113 31.61 0.62 15.54
N ASP A 114 31.07 1.04 16.69
CA ASP A 114 31.86 1.65 17.76
C ASP A 114 31.77 0.84 19.06
N PRO A 115 32.71 -0.11 19.28
CA PRO A 115 32.75 -0.89 20.51
C PRO A 115 33.09 -0.08 21.77
N LYS A 116 33.63 1.15 21.63
CA LYS A 116 34.08 1.98 22.75
C LYS A 116 32.99 2.91 23.25
N ASN A 117 32.11 3.37 22.36
CA ASN A 117 30.93 4.15 22.70
C ASN A 117 29.72 3.72 21.86
N PRO A 118 29.08 2.60 22.20
CA PRO A 118 27.91 2.13 21.47
C PRO A 118 26.80 3.18 21.53
N LEU A 119 26.23 3.52 20.38
CA LEU A 119 25.01 4.34 20.30
C LEU A 119 23.90 3.70 21.15
N ALA A 120 23.06 4.55 21.75
CA ALA A 120 21.88 4.06 22.46
C ALA A 120 21.00 3.23 21.51
N PRO A 121 20.44 2.08 21.95
CA PRO A 121 19.64 1.21 21.09
C PRO A 121 18.50 1.95 20.37
N ASP A 122 17.84 2.89 21.06
CA ASP A 122 16.73 3.66 20.54
C ASP A 122 17.17 4.67 19.47
N GLU A 123 18.35 5.26 19.64
CA GLU A 123 18.93 6.22 18.70
C GLU A 123 19.40 5.49 17.43
N ALA A 124 20.08 4.35 17.60
CA ALA A 124 20.47 3.49 16.48
C ALA A 124 19.26 2.96 15.72
N TRP A 125 18.16 2.63 16.42
CA TRP A 125 16.90 2.25 15.78
C TRP A 125 16.28 3.41 15.02
N ARG A 126 16.16 4.61 15.61
CA ARG A 126 15.61 5.78 14.93
C ARG A 126 16.41 6.15 13.68
N GLU A 127 17.74 6.14 13.78
CA GLU A 127 18.62 6.33 12.62
C GLU A 127 18.35 5.27 11.54
N SER A 128 18.17 4.01 11.93
CA SER A 128 17.89 2.93 10.99
C SER A 128 16.54 3.08 10.27
N VAL A 129 15.50 3.57 10.94
CA VAL A 129 14.20 3.87 10.30
C VAL A 129 14.38 4.90 9.20
N VAL A 130 15.06 6.01 9.49
CA VAL A 130 15.32 7.07 8.52
C VAL A 130 16.14 6.56 7.34
N ARG A 131 17.16 5.75 7.60
CA ARG A 131 18.07 5.26 6.56
C ARG A 131 17.45 4.16 5.68
N CYS A 132 16.53 3.36 6.23
CA CYS A 132 15.88 2.28 5.48
C CYS A 132 14.58 2.71 4.81
N LEU A 133 13.78 3.54 5.47
CA LEU A 133 12.42 3.89 5.04
C LEU A 133 12.26 5.37 4.66
N GLY A 134 13.26 6.22 4.92
CA GLY A 134 13.19 7.66 4.72
C GLY A 134 12.75 8.42 5.97
N GLU A 135 12.93 9.75 5.96
CA GLU A 135 12.62 10.63 7.10
C GLU A 135 11.14 10.62 7.47
N GLU A 136 10.28 10.46 6.47
CA GLU A 136 8.81 10.49 6.61
C GLU A 136 8.28 9.28 7.40
N ALA A 137 9.03 8.18 7.43
CA ALA A 137 8.66 6.99 8.19
C ALA A 137 8.71 7.22 9.71
N LEU A 138 9.33 8.30 10.19
CA LEU A 138 9.27 8.69 11.60
C LEU A 138 7.86 9.11 12.02
N ASN A 139 7.06 9.66 11.10
CA ASN A 139 5.70 10.10 11.35
C ASN A 139 4.69 9.34 10.47
N LEU A 140 4.35 8.13 10.92
CA LEU A 140 3.42 7.25 10.19
C LEU A 140 2.06 7.91 9.90
N LYS A 141 1.57 8.81 10.78
CA LYS A 141 0.28 9.49 10.59
C LYS A 141 0.30 10.45 9.40
N GLU A 142 1.34 11.28 9.33
CA GLU A 142 1.53 12.23 8.24
C GLU A 142 1.76 11.51 6.92
N LEU A 143 2.55 10.44 6.94
CA LEU A 143 2.78 9.59 5.76
C LEU A 143 1.46 8.95 5.27
N ALA A 144 0.62 8.46 6.19
CA ALA A 144 -0.69 7.90 5.85
C ALA A 144 -1.66 8.95 5.29
N GLN A 145 -1.70 10.15 5.88
CA GLN A 145 -2.52 11.26 5.37
C GLN A 145 -2.10 11.68 3.97
N ARG A 146 -0.79 11.78 3.72
CA ARG A 146 -0.28 12.12 2.39
C ARG A 146 -0.59 11.01 1.39
N LYS A 147 -0.39 9.74 1.77
CA LYS A 147 -0.74 8.59 0.93
C LYS A 147 -2.23 8.62 0.57
N LEU A 148 -3.11 8.91 1.53
CA LEU A 148 -4.55 9.06 1.30
C LEU A 148 -4.87 10.20 0.32
N ARG A 149 -4.22 11.37 0.46
CA ARG A 149 -4.38 12.49 -0.49
C ARG A 149 -3.94 12.11 -1.91
N THR A 150 -2.82 11.40 -2.05
CA THR A 150 -2.32 10.98 -3.37
C THR A 150 -3.15 9.86 -4.01
N LEU A 151 -3.72 8.95 -3.21
CA LEU A 151 -4.61 7.88 -3.69
C LEU A 151 -6.06 8.35 -3.90
N GLY A 152 -6.46 9.47 -3.27
CA GLY A 152 -7.78 10.09 -3.40
C GLY A 152 -8.08 10.72 -4.76
N GLY A 153 -7.28 10.47 -5.79
CA GLY A 153 -7.41 11.05 -7.14
C GLY A 153 -8.66 10.67 -7.95
N SER A 154 -9.74 10.20 -7.32
CA SER A 154 -11.03 9.95 -7.99
C SER A 154 -12.27 10.38 -7.21
N ALA A 155 -12.13 10.86 -5.97
CA ALA A 155 -13.23 11.54 -5.28
C ALA A 155 -12.86 13.00 -5.16
N VAL A 156 -13.24 13.80 -6.16
CA VAL A 156 -13.10 15.26 -6.15
C VAL A 156 -13.89 15.77 -4.93
N PRO A 157 -13.24 16.25 -3.85
CA PRO A 157 -13.92 17.09 -2.89
C PRO A 157 -14.19 18.41 -3.61
N MET A 158 -15.38 18.96 -3.42
CA MET A 158 -15.85 20.17 -4.08
C MET A 158 -14.78 21.28 -3.99
N GLY A 159 -14.31 21.79 -5.14
CA GLY A 159 -13.47 23.00 -5.21
C GLY A 159 -12.02 22.79 -5.68
N LEU A 160 -11.53 23.70 -6.53
CA LEU A 160 -10.12 23.76 -6.96
C LEU A 160 -9.18 24.18 -5.80
N GLY A 161 -9.71 24.76 -4.72
CA GLY A 161 -8.96 25.22 -3.55
C GLY A 161 -8.31 24.10 -2.74
N ASP A 162 -9.07 23.04 -2.51
CA ASP A 162 -8.65 21.84 -1.75
C ASP A 162 -7.51 21.06 -2.43
N PHE A 163 -7.22 21.37 -3.70
CA PHE A 163 -6.13 20.76 -4.47
C PHE A 163 -4.76 21.39 -4.21
N PHE A 164 -4.73 22.68 -3.84
CA PHE A 164 -3.50 23.46 -3.69
C PHE A 164 -3.24 23.88 -2.25
N PHE A 165 -4.27 23.93 -1.41
CA PHE A 165 -4.22 24.53 -0.08
C PHE A 165 -4.70 23.53 0.98
N ASN A 166 -4.13 23.60 2.18
CA ASN A 166 -4.71 22.89 3.33
C ASN A 166 -6.00 23.61 3.79
N PRO A 167 -6.92 22.93 4.51
CA PRO A 167 -8.13 23.57 5.04
C PRO A 167 -7.84 24.78 5.96
N ASP A 168 -6.69 24.77 6.64
CA ASP A 168 -6.22 25.85 7.52
C ASP A 168 -5.27 26.84 6.81
N ASP A 169 -5.12 26.77 5.48
CA ASP A 169 -4.24 27.66 4.73
C ASP A 169 -4.91 29.03 4.52
N PRO A 170 -4.26 30.14 4.90
CA PRO A 170 -4.81 31.49 4.75
C PRO A 170 -5.06 31.91 3.28
N LEU A 171 -4.57 31.16 2.30
CA LEU A 171 -4.82 31.40 0.88
C LEU A 171 -5.86 30.46 0.27
N HIS A 172 -6.59 29.71 1.10
CA HIS A 172 -7.66 28.83 0.62
C HIS A 172 -8.79 29.66 -0.01
N PRO A 173 -9.10 29.46 -1.31
CA PRO A 173 -10.04 30.31 -2.04
C PRO A 173 -11.46 30.27 -1.47
N ASP A 174 -11.88 29.15 -0.90
CA ASP A 174 -13.20 28.99 -0.29
C ASP A 174 -13.36 29.73 1.06
N GLN A 175 -12.32 30.41 1.58
CA GLN A 175 -12.47 31.33 2.72
C GLN A 175 -13.07 32.68 2.33
N PHE A 176 -13.17 33.00 1.03
CA PHE A 176 -13.55 34.33 0.54
C PHE A 176 -14.94 34.40 -0.12
N GLU A 177 -15.75 33.33 -0.11
CA GLU A 177 -17.09 33.31 -0.74
C GLU A 177 -18.24 33.86 0.14
N ASP A 178 -17.95 34.79 1.06
CA ASP A 178 -18.96 35.46 1.90
C ASP A 178 -19.19 36.95 1.50
N ASP A 179 -18.88 37.35 0.27
CA ASP A 179 -19.27 38.68 -0.24
C ASP A 179 -20.44 38.54 -1.24
N GLU A 180 -21.63 38.82 -0.73
CA GLU A 180 -22.95 38.89 -1.38
C GLU A 180 -22.90 39.56 -2.78
N PHE A 181 -23.25 38.81 -3.83
CA PHE A 181 -23.70 39.40 -5.10
C PHE A 181 -25.23 39.40 -5.10
N GLU A 182 -25.82 40.59 -4.95
CA GLU A 182 -27.25 40.84 -5.07
C GLU A 182 -27.75 40.43 -6.47
N ASP A 183 -28.80 39.59 -6.50
CA ASP A 183 -29.51 39.15 -7.70
C ASP A 183 -30.20 40.34 -8.40
N ASP A 184 -29.73 40.75 -9.59
CA ASP A 184 -30.51 41.57 -10.51
C ASP A 184 -31.39 40.65 -11.37
N GLU A 185 -32.64 40.51 -10.94
CA GLU A 185 -33.77 39.86 -11.62
C GLU A 185 -34.04 40.57 -12.96
N PHE A 186 -33.84 39.88 -14.09
CA PHE A 186 -34.25 40.37 -15.41
C PHE A 186 -35.42 39.52 -15.92
N ASP A 187 -36.58 40.19 -16.01
CA ASP A 187 -37.88 39.67 -16.41
C ASP A 187 -37.87 38.90 -17.75
N GLU A 188 -38.51 37.73 -17.74
CA GLU A 188 -38.91 36.96 -18.92
C GLU A 188 -40.08 37.67 -19.62
N ASP A 189 -39.86 38.21 -20.82
CA ASP A 189 -40.94 38.52 -21.76
C ASP A 189 -40.95 37.47 -22.88
N ASP A 190 -42.04 36.71 -22.89
CA ASP A 190 -42.51 35.78 -23.91
C ASP A 190 -42.54 36.40 -25.32
N GLU A 191 -42.22 35.60 -26.34
CA GLU A 191 -43.04 35.57 -27.57
C GLU A 191 -42.73 34.30 -28.38
N ASP A 192 -43.72 33.41 -28.41
CA ASP A 192 -43.90 32.32 -29.36
C ASP A 192 -43.80 32.84 -30.81
N ASP A 193 -43.26 32.04 -31.73
CA ASP A 193 -43.99 31.70 -32.95
C ASP A 193 -43.32 30.59 -33.79
N GLU A 194 -44.22 29.89 -34.45
CA GLU A 194 -44.12 28.65 -35.19
C GLU A 194 -43.19 28.68 -36.43
N GLU A 195 -42.70 27.51 -36.83
CA GLU A 195 -43.17 26.77 -38.01
C GLU A 195 -42.04 26.03 -38.76
N GLN A 196 -42.45 24.90 -39.32
CA GLN A 196 -41.69 23.85 -39.98
C GLN A 196 -41.06 24.29 -41.32
N ALA A 197 -39.87 23.77 -41.62
CA ALA A 197 -39.51 23.10 -42.89
C ALA A 197 -38.12 22.45 -42.80
#